data_AF-A0A2M7QBC8-F1
#
_entry.id   AF-A0A2M7QBC8-F1
#
_cell.length_a   1.000
_cell.length_b   1.000
_cell.length_c   1.000
_cell.angle_alpha   90.00
_cell.angle_beta   90.00
_cell.angle_gamma   90.00
#
_symmetry.space_group_name_H-M   'P 1'
#
loop_
_entity.id
_entity.type
_entity.pdbx_description
1 polymer ?
#
loop_
_entity_poly.entity_id
_entity_poly.type
_entity_poly.pdbx_seq_one_letter_code
_entity_poly.pdbx_strand_id
1 'polypeptide(L)' 'MIIFLVLILLNLSLGAFCAQYVVESWAPYAVGHPIDVPFFPHAMVIGLFLGELTIPAAVITFVIMSIL' A
#
# COMPACT_ATOMS: atom_id res chain seq x y z
N MET A 1 22.40 -13.24 7.83
CA MET A 1 21.70 -13.43 6.54
C MET A 1 20.19 -13.59 6.70
N ILE A 2 19.72 -14.51 7.55
CA ILE A 2 18.27 -14.75 7.77
C ILE A 2 17.53 -13.51 8.30
N ILE A 3 18.10 -12.79 9.27
CA ILE A 3 17.50 -11.56 9.84
C ILE A 3 17.27 -10.51 8.75
N PHE A 4 18.23 -10.34 7.84
CA PHE A 4 18.13 -9.38 6.74
C PHE A 4 17.00 -9.75 5.76
N LEU A 5 16.86 -11.04 5.44
CA LEU A 5 15.77 -11.55 4.60
C LEU A 5 14.40 -11.30 5.24
N VAL A 6 14.27 -11.52 6.55
CA VAL A 6 13.02 -11.29 7.29
C VAL A 6 12.65 -9.81 7.28
N LEU A 7 13.61 -8.90 7.48
CA LEU A 7 13.37 -7.46 7.43
C LEU A 7 12.93 -6.98 6.04
N ILE A 8 13.49 -7.56 4.98
CA ILE A 8 13.05 -7.27 3.61
C ILE A 8 11.61 -7.74 3.39
N LEU A 9 11.29 -8.98 3.77
CA LEU A 9 9.94 -9.51 3.59
C LEU A 9 8.91 -8.70 4.39
N LEU A 10 9.24 -8.26 5.59
CA LEU A 10 8.40 -7.37 6.39
C LEU A 10 8.19 -6.01 5.73
N ASN A 11 9.25 -5.35 5.24
CA ASN A 11 9.11 -4.08 4.54
C ASN A 11 8.27 -4.22 3.26
N LEU A 12 8.47 -5.32 2.53
CA LEU A 12 7.77 -5.60 1.29
C LEU A 12 6.28 -5.85 1.54
N SER A 13 5.95 -6.65 2.55
CA SER A 13 4.55 -6.93 2.91
C SER A 13 3.83 -5.72 3.52
N LEU A 14 4.50 -4.94 4.39
CA LEU A 14 3.95 -3.69 4.93
C LEU A 14 3.73 -2.64 3.82
N GLY A 15 4.71 -2.44 2.95
CA GLY A 15 4.58 -1.54 1.80
C GLY A 15 3.45 -1.97 0.87
N ALA A 16 3.26 -3.28 0.67
CA ALA A 16 2.16 -3.81 -0.14
C ALA A 16 0.79 -3.53 0.47
N PHE A 17 0.61 -3.75 1.78
CA PHE A 17 -0.65 -3.42 2.46
C PHE A 17 -0.95 -1.92 2.40
N CYS A 18 0.06 -1.07 2.63
CA CYS A 18 -0.09 0.37 2.54
C CYS A 18 -0.44 0.83 1.12
N ALA A 19 0.23 0.29 0.11
CA ALA A 19 -0.06 0.58 -1.29
C ALA A 19 -1.48 0.17 -1.68
N GLN A 20 -1.88 -1.06 -1.30
CA GLN A 20 -3.23 -1.56 -1.53
C GLN A 20 -4.27 -0.64 -0.89
N TYR A 21 -4.12 -0.31 0.40
CA TYR A 21 -5.03 0.57 1.12
C TYR A 21 -5.17 1.95 0.45
N VAL A 22 -4.06 2.58 0.05
CA VAL A 22 -4.09 3.89 -0.63
C VAL A 22 -4.82 3.78 -1.96
N VAL A 23 -4.48 2.80 -2.79
CA VAL A 23 -5.08 2.67 -4.12
C VAL A 23 -6.56 2.32 -4.02
N GLU A 24 -6.96 1.39 -3.17
CA GLU A 24 -8.37 1.03 -2.99
C GLU A 24 -9.19 2.18 -2.39
N SER A 25 -8.57 3.03 -1.56
CA SER A 25 -9.22 4.22 -1.01
C SER A 25 -9.45 5.29 -2.09
N TRP A 26 -8.48 5.55 -2.96
CA TRP A 26 -8.53 6.68 -3.89
C TRP A 26 -8.98 6.33 -5.31
N ALA A 27 -8.67 5.13 -5.81
CA ALA A 27 -8.99 4.72 -7.18
C ALA A 27 -10.50 4.71 -7.50
N PRO A 28 -11.41 4.35 -6.56
CA PRO A 28 -12.85 4.46 -6.81
C PRO A 28 -13.32 5.89 -7.10
N TYR A 29 -12.65 6.92 -6.57
CA TYR A 29 -12.99 8.32 -6.88
C TYR A 29 -12.64 8.70 -8.31
N ALA A 30 -11.62 8.08 -8.90
CA ALA A 30 -11.24 8.32 -10.29
C ALA A 30 -12.07 7.50 -11.28
N VAL A 31 -12.43 6.27 -10.90
CA VAL A 31 -13.03 5.28 -11.82
C VAL A 31 -14.55 5.14 -11.63
N GLY A 32 -15.09 5.60 -10.50
CA GLY A 32 -16.53 5.59 -10.21
C GLY A 32 -17.09 4.24 -9.75
N HIS A 33 -16.25 3.22 -9.56
CA HIS A 33 -16.63 1.94 -8.97
C HIS A 33 -15.51 1.42 -8.05
N PRO A 34 -15.82 0.53 -7.08
CA PRO A 34 -14.82 -0.11 -6.25
C PRO A 34 -13.79 -0.85 -7.09
N ILE A 35 -12.51 -0.71 -6.75
CA ILE A 35 -11.39 -1.43 -7.37
C ILE A 35 -10.76 -2.26 -6.26
N ASP A 36 -10.58 -3.54 -6.54
CA ASP A 36 -9.89 -4.48 -5.65
C ASP A 36 -8.49 -4.70 -6.21
N VAL A 37 -7.45 -4.36 -5.42
CA VAL A 37 -6.06 -4.40 -5.91
C VAL A 37 -5.40 -5.67 -5.37
N PRO A 38 -5.04 -6.63 -6.24
CA PRO A 38 -4.47 -7.88 -5.78
C PRO A 38 -3.11 -7.65 -5.09
N PHE A 39 -3.02 -8.14 -3.85
CA PHE A 39 -1.83 -8.01 -3.00
C PHE A 39 -0.54 -8.50 -3.70
N PHE A 40 -0.64 -9.62 -4.41
CA PHE A 40 0.44 -10.14 -5.27
C PHE A 40 -0.04 -10.23 -6.73
N PRO A 41 0.78 -9.84 -7.73
CA PRO A 41 2.11 -9.24 -7.63
C PRO A 41 2.09 -7.70 -7.52
N HIS A 42 0.95 -7.05 -7.77
CA HIS A 42 0.91 -5.61 -8.03
C HIS A 42 1.24 -4.77 -6.80
N ALA A 43 0.55 -4.99 -5.67
CA ALA A 43 0.81 -4.23 -4.46
C ALA A 43 2.22 -4.51 -3.89
N MET A 44 2.70 -5.75 -3.98
CA MET A 44 4.06 -6.14 -3.58
C MET A 44 5.16 -5.49 -4.41
N VAL A 45 4.99 -5.35 -5.73
CA VAL A 45 5.95 -4.62 -6.58
C VAL A 45 5.96 -3.13 -6.24
N ILE A 46 4.80 -2.53 -6.04
CA ILE A 46 4.68 -1.12 -5.63
C ILE A 46 5.29 -0.92 -4.23
N GLY A 47 5.01 -1.79 -3.28
CA GLY A 47 5.59 -1.77 -1.93
C GLY A 47 7.10 -1.96 -1.91
N LEU A 48 7.66 -2.72 -2.86
CA LEU A 48 9.11 -2.92 -2.99
C LEU A 48 9.84 -1.64 -3.48
N PHE A 49 9.27 -0.92 -4.44
CA PHE A 49 9.93 0.25 -5.05
C PHE A 49 9.51 1.59 -4.45
N LEU A 50 8.32 1.66 -3.86
CA LEU A 50 7.71 2.87 -3.31
C LEU A 50 7.33 2.70 -1.83
N GLY A 51 7.87 1.69 -1.14
CA GLY A 51 7.62 1.40 0.28
C GLY A 51 7.72 2.64 1.18
N GLU A 52 8.78 3.42 1.01
CA GLU A 52 9.02 4.65 1.79
C GLU A 52 7.96 5.74 1.58
N LEU A 53 7.28 5.75 0.43
CA LEU A 53 6.22 6.69 0.11
C LEU A 53 4.82 6.15 0.42
N THR A 54 4.62 4.84 0.27
CA THR A 54 3.33 4.17 0.50
C THR A 54 2.91 4.22 1.96
N ILE A 55 3.85 4.09 2.90
CA ILE A 55 3.57 4.17 4.34
C ILE A 55 3.02 5.56 4.75
N PRO A 56 3.71 6.68 4.49
CA PRO A 56 3.18 8.01 4.83
C PRO A 56 1.90 8.33 4.02
N ALA A 57 1.81 7.89 2.77
CA ALA A 57 0.60 8.04 1.98
C ALA A 57 -0.61 7.30 2.60
N ALA A 58 -0.40 6.10 3.16
CA ALA A 58 -1.45 5.36 3.86
C ALA A 58 -1.90 6.09 5.14
N VAL A 59 -0.97 6.67 5.90
CA VAL A 59 -1.31 7.47 7.08
C VAL A 59 -2.11 8.72 6.70
N ILE A 60 -1.68 9.46 5.68
CA ILE A 60 -2.39 10.64 5.18
C ILE A 60 -3.79 10.23 4.68
N THR A 61 -3.87 9.15 3.93
CA THR A 61 -5.14 8.61 3.42
C THR A 61 -6.08 8.25 4.57
N PHE A 62 -5.57 7.60 5.62
CA PHE A 62 -6.35 7.29 6.82
C PHE A 62 -6.89 8.55 7.51
N VAL A 63 -6.06 9.58 7.70
CA VAL A 63 -6.49 10.84 8.32
C VAL A 63 -7.57 11.51 7.47
N ILE A 64 -7.38 11.59 6.15
CA ILE A 64 -8.35 12.23 5.25
C ILE A 64 -9.67 11.46 5.25
N MET A 65 -9.64 10.13 5.06
CA MET A 65 -10.84 9.29 5.04
C MET A 65 -11.55 9.20 6.39
N SER A 66 -10.88 9.54 7.49
CA SER A 66 -11.54 9.63 8.82
C SER A 66 -12.32 10.93 9.01
N ILE A 67 -12.05 11.95 8.19
CA ILE A 67 -12.67 13.27 8.26
C ILE A 67 -13.76 13.45 7.19
N LEU A 68 -13.60 12.77 6.06
CA LEU A 68 -14.52 12.74 4.92
C LEU A 68 -15.72 11.82 5.19
#